data_AF-A0A5K0WSM5-F1
#
_entry.id   AF-A0A5K0WSM5-F1
#
_cell.length_a   1.000
_cell.length_b   1.000
_cell.length_c   1.000
_cell.angle_alpha   90.00
_cell.angle_beta   90.00
_cell.angle_gamma   90.00
#
_symmetry.space_group_name_H-M   'P 1'
#
loop_
_entity.id
_entity.type
_entity.pdbx_description
1 polymer ?
#
loop_
_entity_poly.entity_id
_entity_poly.type
_entity_poly.pdbx_seq_one_letter_code
_entity_poly.pdbx_strand_id
1 'polypeptide(L)'
;AIMEIYNMYRGHLSAKNTVVLFDALHVIASHAHKINSDAVLRSKLQDLGSMTQMQDPPLLRLENESYQICLTLLQNLILDKPVNYGDVEAEDFLIDLCKEVLQVYLDTAQYFPLADVANVRPQWLIPLGSARRRELAARAPLIVATLQAVTGLEESSFEKNLAQFFPLLCGLISCEHGSGEVQVALSD
;
A
#
# COMPACT_ATOMS: atom_id res chain seq x y z
N ALA A 1 3.81 -15.56 -11.39
CA ALA A 1 3.09 -16.79 -10.96
C ALA A 1 1.62 -16.52 -10.60
N ILE A 2 1.29 -15.96 -9.43
CA ILE A 2 -0.14 -15.81 -9.00
C ILE A 2 -0.95 -14.97 -10.01
N MET A 3 -0.43 -13.81 -10.40
CA MET A 3 -1.11 -12.93 -11.36
C MET A 3 -1.25 -13.56 -12.76
N GLU A 4 -0.29 -14.38 -13.18
CA GLU A 4 -0.36 -15.10 -14.47
C GLU A 4 -1.47 -16.16 -14.44
N ILE A 5 -1.54 -16.92 -13.35
CA ILE A 5 -2.61 -17.91 -13.13
C ILE A 5 -3.96 -17.19 -13.08
N TYR A 6 -4.08 -16.10 -12.33
CA TYR A 6 -5.29 -15.28 -12.31
C TYR A 6 -5.69 -14.84 -13.73
N ASN A 7 -4.77 -14.29 -14.51
CA ASN A 7 -5.05 -13.83 -15.87
C ASN A 7 -5.50 -14.97 -16.80
N MET A 8 -4.95 -16.17 -16.65
CA MET A 8 -5.37 -17.35 -17.42
C MET A 8 -6.81 -17.79 -17.11
N TYR A 9 -7.24 -17.65 -15.85
CA TYR A 9 -8.54 -18.11 -15.37
C TYR A 9 -9.54 -16.98 -15.09
N ARG A 10 -9.20 -15.73 -15.36
CA ARG A 10 -9.98 -14.52 -15.01
C ARG A 10 -11.45 -14.64 -15.42
N GLY A 11 -11.72 -15.00 -16.67
CA GLY A 11 -13.10 -15.18 -17.17
C GLY A 11 -13.87 -16.38 -16.60
N HIS A 12 -13.20 -17.25 -15.85
CA HIS A 12 -13.78 -18.45 -15.23
C HIS A 12 -13.93 -18.32 -13.70
N LEU A 13 -13.34 -17.30 -13.09
CA LEU A 13 -13.41 -17.06 -11.66
C LEU A 13 -14.71 -16.32 -11.31
N SER A 14 -15.42 -16.84 -10.31
CA SER A 14 -16.56 -16.13 -9.73
C SER A 14 -16.08 -14.98 -8.84
N ALA A 15 -16.95 -14.00 -8.58
CA ALA A 15 -16.65 -12.89 -7.68
C ALA A 15 -16.14 -13.37 -6.31
N LYS A 16 -16.81 -14.37 -5.71
CA LYS A 16 -16.44 -14.95 -4.41
C LYS A 16 -15.05 -15.58 -4.42
N ASN A 17 -14.68 -16.28 -5.51
CA ASN A 17 -13.36 -16.90 -5.61
C ASN A 17 -12.26 -15.83 -5.76
N THR A 18 -12.54 -14.74 -6.48
CA THR A 18 -11.61 -13.61 -6.58
C THR A 18 -11.41 -12.94 -5.22
N VAL A 19 -12.46 -12.79 -4.40
CA VAL A 19 -12.36 -12.26 -3.03
C VAL A 19 -11.52 -13.17 -2.14
N VAL A 20 -11.71 -14.50 -2.19
CA VAL A 20 -10.88 -15.44 -1.42
C VAL A 20 -9.40 -15.31 -1.78
N LEU A 21 -9.09 -15.12 -3.07
CA LEU A 21 -7.71 -14.88 -3.51
C LEU A 21 -7.17 -13.54 -3.01
N PHE A 22 -8.00 -12.49 -3.05
CA PHE A 22 -7.70 -11.18 -2.50
C PHE A 22 -7.39 -11.27 -0.99
N ASP A 23 -8.26 -11.90 -0.19
CA ASP A 23 -8.08 -12.04 1.26
C ASP A 23 -6.76 -12.73 1.61
N ALA A 24 -6.42 -13.81 0.89
CA ALA A 24 -5.18 -14.53 1.10
C ALA A 24 -3.94 -13.66 0.80
N LEU A 25 -3.98 -12.90 -0.31
CA LEU A 25 -2.89 -12.00 -0.69
C LEU A 25 -2.79 -10.79 0.24
N HIS A 26 -3.92 -10.27 0.71
CA HIS A 26 -3.99 -9.16 1.64
C HIS A 26 -3.37 -9.54 2.99
N VAL A 27 -3.66 -10.74 3.50
CA VAL A 27 -2.99 -11.28 4.70
C VAL A 27 -1.47 -11.35 4.51
N ILE A 28 -1.00 -11.80 3.34
CA ILE A 28 0.44 -11.83 3.02
C ILE A 28 1.03 -10.42 3.02
N ALA A 29 0.37 -9.47 2.36
CA ALA A 29 0.80 -8.07 2.27
C ALA A 29 0.89 -7.43 3.68
N SER A 30 -0.19 -7.55 4.47
CA SER A 30 -0.27 -7.01 5.83
C SER A 30 0.76 -7.65 6.76
N HIS A 31 1.00 -8.96 6.66
CA HIS A 31 2.03 -9.63 7.46
C HIS A 31 3.44 -9.23 7.05
N ALA A 32 3.71 -9.11 5.75
CA ALA A 32 4.99 -8.61 5.25
C ALA A 32 5.24 -7.17 5.75
N HIS A 33 4.22 -6.30 5.69
CA HIS A 33 4.27 -4.95 6.23
C HIS A 33 4.58 -4.95 7.73
N LYS A 34 3.86 -5.74 8.55
CA LYS A 34 4.10 -5.83 10.00
C LYS A 34 5.55 -6.22 10.32
N ILE A 35 6.12 -7.16 9.58
CA ILE A 35 7.53 -7.56 9.73
C ILE A 35 8.46 -6.41 9.32
N ASN A 36 8.15 -5.71 8.22
CA ASN A 36 8.91 -4.54 7.77
C ASN A 36 8.73 -3.30 8.67
N SER A 37 7.75 -3.28 9.55
CA SER A 37 7.51 -2.16 10.46
C SER A 37 8.01 -2.42 11.89
N ASP A 38 8.32 -3.69 12.23
CA ASP A 38 8.88 -4.08 13.52
C ASP A 38 10.41 -3.94 13.53
N ALA A 39 10.91 -2.87 14.16
CA ALA A 39 12.34 -2.59 14.27
C ALA A 39 13.13 -3.70 14.99
N VAL A 40 12.54 -4.36 15.98
CA VAL A 40 13.18 -5.44 16.74
C VAL A 40 13.31 -6.68 15.87
N LEU A 41 12.25 -7.04 15.15
CA LEU A 41 12.26 -8.18 14.26
C LEU A 41 13.18 -7.95 13.05
N ARG A 42 13.16 -6.74 12.46
CA ARG A 42 14.09 -6.35 11.39
C ARG A 42 15.54 -6.49 11.80
N SER A 43 15.91 -5.99 12.98
CA SER A 43 17.27 -6.12 13.51
C SER A 43 17.68 -7.60 13.64
N LYS A 44 16.82 -8.44 14.23
CA LYS A 44 17.11 -9.87 14.39
C LYS A 44 17.23 -10.62 13.06
N LEU A 45 16.41 -10.26 12.07
CA LEU A 45 16.48 -10.84 10.72
C LEU A 45 17.75 -10.38 9.98
N GLN A 46 18.17 -9.14 10.19
CA GLN A 46 19.41 -8.61 9.63
C GLN A 46 20.65 -9.31 10.22
N ASP A 47 20.63 -9.67 11.51
CA ASP A 47 21.69 -10.48 12.14
C ASP A 47 21.83 -11.85 11.47
N LEU A 48 20.71 -12.41 10.99
CA LEU A 48 20.68 -13.65 10.20
C LEU A 48 20.96 -13.42 8.70
N GLY A 49 21.10 -12.15 8.27
CA GLY A 49 21.19 -11.74 6.87
C GLY A 49 22.35 -12.35 6.09
N SER A 50 23.46 -12.68 6.77
CA SER A 50 24.58 -13.40 6.16
C SER A 50 24.22 -14.81 5.69
N MET A 51 23.19 -15.42 6.27
CA MET A 51 22.65 -16.74 5.88
C MET A 51 21.46 -16.63 4.94
N THR A 52 20.66 -15.56 5.04
CA THR A 52 19.37 -15.44 4.32
C THR A 52 19.44 -14.57 3.06
N GLN A 53 20.51 -13.78 2.87
CA GLN A 53 20.65 -12.79 1.78
C GLN A 53 19.49 -11.77 1.68
N MET A 54 18.75 -11.57 2.76
CA MET A 54 17.61 -10.64 2.78
C MET A 54 18.09 -9.18 2.80
N GLN A 55 17.43 -8.31 2.03
CA GLN A 55 17.67 -6.86 2.04
C GLN A 55 16.97 -6.19 3.23
N ASP A 56 17.22 -4.91 3.49
CA ASP A 56 16.44 -4.15 4.49
C ASP A 56 15.58 -3.10 3.77
N PRO A 57 14.24 -3.08 3.96
CA PRO A 57 13.43 -4.05 4.73
C PRO A 57 13.36 -5.45 4.09
N PRO A 58 13.30 -6.52 4.91
CA PRO A 58 13.44 -7.92 4.47
C PRO A 58 12.35 -8.41 3.52
N LEU A 59 11.13 -7.93 3.67
CA LEU A 59 9.98 -8.38 2.88
C LEU A 59 9.38 -7.27 2.03
N LEU A 60 10.09 -6.16 1.80
CA LEU A 60 9.52 -4.98 1.13
C LEU A 60 8.98 -5.30 -0.26
N ARG A 61 9.71 -6.12 -1.02
CA ARG A 61 9.28 -6.53 -2.35
C ARG A 61 8.00 -7.38 -2.29
N LEU A 62 7.93 -8.33 -1.35
CA LEU A 62 6.75 -9.18 -1.18
C LEU A 62 5.53 -8.36 -0.75
N GLU A 63 5.71 -7.42 0.18
CA GLU A 63 4.68 -6.46 0.61
C GLU A 63 4.12 -5.69 -0.60
N ASN A 64 4.99 -5.04 -1.37
CA ASN A 64 4.58 -4.19 -2.48
C ASN A 64 3.92 -4.99 -3.61
N GLU A 65 4.50 -6.13 -3.99
CA GLU A 65 3.94 -7.00 -5.03
C GLU A 65 2.56 -7.55 -4.60
N SER A 66 2.40 -7.92 -3.33
CA SER A 66 1.13 -8.47 -2.82
C SER A 66 0.02 -7.42 -2.80
N TYR A 67 0.29 -6.21 -2.31
CA TYR A 67 -0.66 -5.10 -2.38
C TYR A 67 -1.00 -4.72 -3.82
N GLN A 68 -0.02 -4.70 -4.72
CA GLN A 68 -0.24 -4.41 -6.14
C GLN A 68 -1.18 -5.44 -6.79
N ILE A 69 -0.99 -6.72 -6.47
CA ILE A 69 -1.89 -7.78 -6.96
C ILE A 69 -3.28 -7.58 -6.36
N CYS A 70 -3.40 -7.26 -5.06
CA CYS A 70 -4.70 -6.98 -4.43
C CYS A 70 -5.47 -5.87 -5.14
N LEU A 71 -4.82 -4.72 -5.40
CA LEU A 71 -5.43 -3.62 -6.16
C LEU A 71 -5.91 -4.09 -7.53
N THR A 72 -5.06 -4.83 -8.23
CA THR A 72 -5.35 -5.29 -9.59
C THR A 72 -6.51 -6.30 -9.61
N LEU A 73 -6.60 -7.19 -8.62
CA LEU A 73 -7.72 -8.13 -8.50
C LEU A 73 -9.05 -7.41 -8.31
N LEU A 74 -9.10 -6.44 -7.39
CA LEU A 74 -10.32 -5.69 -7.10
C LEU A 74 -10.74 -4.80 -8.28
N GLN A 75 -9.80 -4.09 -8.90
CA GLN A 75 -10.09 -3.30 -10.11
C GLN A 75 -10.64 -4.18 -11.24
N ASN A 76 -10.02 -5.34 -11.49
CA ASN A 76 -10.52 -6.27 -12.50
C ASN A 76 -11.90 -6.83 -12.16
N LEU A 77 -12.16 -7.13 -10.88
CA LEU A 77 -13.45 -7.61 -10.41
C LEU A 77 -14.57 -6.58 -10.67
N ILE A 78 -14.30 -5.31 -10.38
CA ILE A 78 -15.24 -4.19 -10.60
C ILE A 78 -15.47 -3.93 -12.10
N LEU A 79 -14.41 -4.07 -12.92
CA LEU A 79 -14.49 -3.88 -14.37
C LEU A 79 -15.25 -5.01 -15.06
N ASP A 80 -14.94 -6.27 -14.73
CA ASP A 80 -15.49 -7.44 -15.43
C ASP A 80 -16.93 -7.75 -15.02
N LYS A 81 -17.29 -7.42 -13.78
CA LYS A 81 -18.59 -7.73 -13.16
C LYS A 81 -19.02 -9.18 -13.44
N PRO A 82 -18.23 -10.18 -13.00
CA PRO A 82 -18.48 -11.59 -13.30
C PRO A 82 -19.78 -12.09 -12.63
N VAL A 83 -20.16 -13.33 -12.93
CA VAL A 83 -21.36 -13.95 -12.33
C VAL A 83 -21.28 -13.89 -10.80
N ASN A 84 -22.40 -13.49 -10.18
CA ASN A 84 -22.54 -13.22 -8.74
C ASN A 84 -21.74 -12.02 -8.22
N TYR A 85 -21.40 -11.04 -9.07
CA TYR A 85 -20.77 -9.79 -8.64
C TYR A 85 -21.54 -9.08 -7.52
N GLY A 86 -22.87 -9.03 -7.61
CA GLY A 86 -23.72 -8.37 -6.61
C GLY A 86 -23.71 -9.00 -5.22
N ASP A 87 -23.10 -10.18 -5.05
CA ASP A 87 -22.93 -10.83 -3.74
C ASP A 87 -21.70 -10.31 -2.98
N VAL A 88 -20.91 -9.42 -3.58
CA VAL A 88 -19.62 -8.96 -3.06
C VAL A 88 -19.56 -7.43 -3.10
N GLU A 89 -19.13 -6.84 -2.00
CA GLU A 89 -18.86 -5.40 -1.85
C GLU A 89 -17.46 -5.06 -2.40
N ALA A 90 -17.21 -5.34 -3.68
CA ALA A 90 -15.89 -5.23 -4.30
C ALA A 90 -15.29 -3.81 -4.25
N GLU A 91 -16.15 -2.80 -4.36
CA GLU A 91 -15.76 -1.40 -4.30
C GLU A 91 -15.36 -0.97 -2.87
N ASP A 92 -16.08 -1.44 -1.86
CA ASP A 92 -15.74 -1.16 -0.45
C ASP A 92 -14.37 -1.77 -0.10
N PHE A 93 -14.10 -3.00 -0.56
CA PHE A 93 -12.77 -3.61 -0.43
C PHE A 93 -11.68 -2.78 -1.12
N LEU A 94 -11.96 -2.20 -2.29
CA LEU A 94 -11.00 -1.35 -3.00
C LEU A 94 -10.72 -0.06 -2.22
N ILE A 95 -11.77 0.58 -1.71
CA ILE A 95 -11.66 1.80 -0.91
C ILE A 95 -10.83 1.55 0.35
N ASP A 96 -11.13 0.46 1.08
CA ASP A 96 -10.40 0.07 2.29
C ASP A 96 -8.93 -0.21 2.00
N LEU A 97 -8.65 -0.96 0.94
CA LEU A 97 -7.28 -1.24 0.51
C LEU A 97 -6.52 0.03 0.15
N CYS A 98 -7.14 0.95 -0.60
CA CYS A 98 -6.52 2.21 -0.97
C CYS A 98 -6.16 3.03 0.27
N LYS A 99 -7.08 3.16 1.23
CA LYS A 99 -6.81 3.87 2.50
C LYS A 99 -5.65 3.25 3.26
N GLU A 100 -5.64 1.92 3.39
CA GLU A 100 -4.57 1.19 4.08
C GLU A 100 -3.21 1.44 3.42
N VAL A 101 -3.12 1.30 2.10
CA VAL A 101 -1.85 1.44 1.35
C VAL A 101 -1.32 2.87 1.45
N LEU A 102 -2.18 3.89 1.37
CA LEU A 102 -1.77 5.28 1.57
C LEU A 102 -1.30 5.52 3.01
N GLN A 103 -1.98 4.95 4.01
CA GLN A 103 -1.58 5.07 5.42
C GLN A 103 -0.22 4.40 5.67
N VAL A 104 0.02 3.20 5.13
CA VAL A 104 1.32 2.49 5.20
C VAL A 104 2.47 3.37 4.70
N TYR A 105 2.25 4.09 3.60
CA TYR A 105 3.24 5.01 3.06
C TYR A 105 3.51 6.20 4.00
N LEU A 106 2.44 6.79 4.53
CA LEU A 106 2.52 7.92 5.45
C LEU A 106 3.22 7.54 6.75
N ASP A 107 2.91 6.39 7.34
CA ASP A 107 3.56 5.89 8.55
C ASP A 107 5.07 5.71 8.32
N THR A 108 5.45 5.23 7.13
CA THR A 108 6.86 5.11 6.74
C THR A 108 7.51 6.49 6.61
N ALA A 109 6.81 7.46 6.02
CA ALA A 109 7.33 8.81 5.79
C ALA A 109 7.44 9.63 7.08
N GLN A 110 6.48 9.48 8.00
CA GLN A 110 6.32 10.29 9.21
C GLN A 110 6.98 9.71 10.46
N TYR A 111 7.53 8.50 10.40
CA TYR A 111 8.07 7.89 11.62
C TYR A 111 9.22 8.71 12.20
N PHE A 112 8.96 9.33 13.34
CA PHE A 112 9.95 9.86 14.25
C PHE A 112 10.30 8.73 15.24
N PRO A 113 11.58 8.38 15.45
CA PRO A 113 11.93 7.49 16.54
C PRO A 113 11.33 8.08 17.81
N LEU A 114 10.55 7.28 18.53
CA LEU A 114 10.00 7.62 19.85
C LEU A 114 11.18 7.86 20.83
N ALA A 115 11.72 9.07 20.78
CA ALA A 115 12.59 9.65 21.78
C ALA A 115 12.08 11.08 22.00
N ASP A 116 11.36 11.26 23.10
CA ASP A 116 10.97 12.53 23.73
C ASP A 116 10.11 13.52 22.91
N VAL A 117 8.79 13.31 22.94
CA VAL A 117 7.81 14.40 22.77
C VAL A 117 7.40 14.93 24.14
N ALA A 118 8.25 15.80 24.69
CA ALA A 118 7.81 16.88 25.55
C ALA A 118 8.41 18.19 25.01
N ASN A 119 7.64 18.91 24.20
CA ASN A 119 7.90 20.30 23.78
C ASN A 119 9.03 20.60 22.78
N VAL A 120 9.05 19.97 21.60
CA VAL A 120 9.80 20.54 20.47
C VAL A 120 8.94 20.58 19.22
N ARG A 121 8.52 21.78 18.83
CA ARG A 121 8.18 22.06 17.43
C ARG A 121 9.42 21.72 16.58
N PRO A 122 9.39 20.81 15.60
CA PRO A 122 10.56 20.59 14.78
C PRO A 122 10.56 21.65 13.68
N GLN A 123 11.23 22.78 13.92
CA GLN A 123 11.60 23.74 12.87
C GLN A 123 12.91 23.35 12.15
N TRP A 124 13.42 22.13 12.38
CA TRP A 124 14.71 21.68 11.86
C TRP A 124 14.54 20.35 11.13
N LEU A 125 14.68 20.43 9.82
CA LEU A 125 14.60 19.34 8.84
C LEU A 125 15.81 18.42 9.00
N ILE A 126 15.69 17.35 9.77
CA ILE A 126 16.69 16.27 9.73
C ILE A 126 16.39 15.47 8.45
N PRO A 127 17.33 15.37 7.49
CA PRO A 127 17.11 14.59 6.28
C PRO A 127 16.82 13.13 6.65
N LEU A 128 15.76 12.53 6.09
CA LEU A 128 15.54 11.09 6.26
C LEU A 128 16.80 10.30 5.87
N GLY A 129 17.12 9.27 6.64
CA GLY A 129 18.21 8.35 6.33
C GLY A 129 18.05 7.73 4.93
N SER A 130 19.18 7.45 4.27
CA SER A 130 19.19 6.93 2.88
C SER A 130 18.42 5.62 2.72
N ALA A 131 18.42 4.76 3.75
CA ALA A 131 17.64 3.52 3.77
C ALA A 131 16.13 3.78 3.66
N ARG A 132 15.60 4.75 4.43
CA ARG A 132 14.18 5.09 4.41
C ARG A 132 13.76 5.75 3.10
N ARG A 133 14.59 6.64 2.53
CA ARG A 133 14.30 7.20 1.21
C ARG A 133 14.22 6.11 0.14
N ARG A 134 15.08 5.09 0.23
CA ARG A 134 15.02 3.92 -0.66
C ARG A 134 13.74 3.11 -0.44
N GLU A 135 13.31 2.94 0.80
CA GLU A 135 12.06 2.26 1.15
C GLU A 135 10.84 3.00 0.57
N LEU A 136 10.75 4.32 0.76
CA LEU A 136 9.69 5.16 0.17
C LEU A 136 9.72 5.15 -1.36
N ALA A 137 10.91 5.19 -1.98
CA ALA A 137 11.04 5.09 -3.42
C ALA A 137 10.56 3.74 -3.95
N ALA A 138 10.87 2.64 -3.25
CA ALA A 138 10.42 1.31 -3.63
C ALA A 138 8.89 1.11 -3.46
N ARG A 139 8.24 1.83 -2.53
CA ARG A 139 6.77 1.85 -2.39
C ARG A 139 6.08 2.77 -3.41
N ALA A 140 6.79 3.71 -4.04
CA ALA A 140 6.18 4.74 -4.89
C ALA A 140 5.28 4.21 -6.01
N PRO A 141 5.66 3.15 -6.78
CA PRO A 141 4.79 2.64 -7.85
C PRO A 141 3.43 2.15 -7.34
N LEU A 142 3.41 1.53 -6.16
CA LEU A 142 2.18 1.08 -5.52
C LEU A 142 1.30 2.27 -5.11
N ILE A 143 1.89 3.35 -4.60
CA ILE A 143 1.14 4.56 -4.22
C ILE A 143 0.56 5.26 -5.44
N VAL A 144 1.33 5.35 -6.53
CA VAL A 144 0.82 5.90 -7.79
C VAL A 144 -0.36 5.08 -8.31
N ALA A 145 -0.25 3.74 -8.32
CA ALA A 145 -1.36 2.86 -8.71
C ALA A 145 -2.58 3.01 -7.79
N THR A 146 -2.35 3.25 -6.49
CA THR A 146 -3.41 3.49 -5.51
C THR A 146 -4.13 4.82 -5.77
N LEU A 147 -3.38 5.90 -6.02
CA LEU A 147 -3.96 7.19 -6.38
C LEU A 147 -4.77 7.11 -7.67
N GLN A 148 -4.25 6.40 -8.69
CA GLN A 148 -4.98 6.12 -9.92
C GLN A 148 -6.26 5.31 -9.70
N ALA A 149 -6.25 4.37 -8.75
CA ALA A 149 -7.46 3.63 -8.37
C ALA A 149 -8.50 4.55 -7.73
N VAL A 150 -8.06 5.48 -6.86
CA VAL A 150 -8.94 6.47 -6.21
C VAL A 150 -9.52 7.45 -7.24
N THR A 151 -8.73 7.95 -8.19
CA THR A 151 -9.24 8.83 -9.25
C THR A 151 -10.13 8.12 -10.27
N GLY A 152 -10.03 6.80 -10.37
CA GLY A 152 -10.90 5.95 -11.18
C GLY A 152 -12.26 5.62 -10.54
N LEU A 153 -12.52 6.02 -9.29
CA LEU A 153 -13.82 5.82 -8.64
C LEU A 153 -14.91 6.69 -9.30
N GLU A 154 -16.15 6.22 -9.26
CA GLU A 154 -17.29 7.06 -9.67
C GLU A 154 -17.42 8.27 -8.74
N GLU A 155 -17.81 9.44 -9.30
CA GLU A 155 -17.91 10.71 -8.55
C GLU A 155 -18.71 10.56 -7.25
N SER A 156 -19.87 9.91 -7.31
CA SER A 156 -20.73 9.70 -6.14
C SER A 156 -20.11 8.79 -5.07
N SER A 157 -19.23 7.86 -5.46
CA SER A 157 -18.51 6.98 -4.54
C SER A 157 -17.33 7.70 -3.90
N PHE A 158 -16.58 8.45 -4.71
CA PHE A 158 -15.50 9.30 -4.22
C PHE A 158 -16.02 10.35 -3.22
N GLU A 159 -17.11 11.05 -3.54
CA GLU A 159 -17.74 12.04 -2.64
C GLU A 159 -18.10 11.44 -1.27
N LYS A 160 -18.69 10.24 -1.25
CA LYS A 160 -19.05 9.55 0.00
C LYS A 160 -17.83 9.20 0.86
N ASN A 161 -16.68 8.93 0.22
CA ASN A 161 -15.46 8.51 0.89
C ASN A 161 -14.44 9.65 1.06
N LEU A 162 -14.75 10.85 0.58
CA LEU A 162 -13.86 12.01 0.57
C LEU A 162 -13.35 12.35 1.98
N ALA A 163 -14.21 12.27 2.99
CA ALA A 163 -13.81 12.55 4.37
C ALA A 163 -12.71 11.62 4.89
N GLN A 164 -12.61 10.40 4.35
CA GLN A 164 -11.60 9.41 4.72
C GLN A 164 -10.33 9.55 3.89
N PHE A 165 -10.45 9.90 2.60
CA PHE A 165 -9.30 10.13 1.73
C PHE A 165 -8.60 11.47 1.97
N PHE A 166 -9.36 12.52 2.29
CA PHE A 166 -8.82 13.88 2.39
C PHE A 166 -7.64 14.00 3.39
N PRO A 167 -7.70 13.45 4.61
CA PRO A 167 -6.55 13.49 5.53
C PRO A 167 -5.32 12.77 4.97
N LEU A 168 -5.51 11.66 4.27
CA LEU A 168 -4.41 10.88 3.65
C LEU A 168 -3.76 11.68 2.53
N LEU A 169 -4.56 12.30 1.64
CA LEU A 169 -4.08 13.16 0.56
C LEU A 169 -3.32 14.37 1.11
N CYS A 170 -3.86 15.05 2.13
CA CYS A 170 -3.15 16.14 2.80
C CYS A 170 -1.83 15.68 3.42
N GLY A 171 -1.80 14.48 4.00
CA GLY A 171 -0.58 13.85 4.51
C GLY A 171 0.47 13.67 3.41
N LEU A 172 0.06 13.16 2.24
CA LEU A 172 0.97 12.90 1.12
C LEU A 172 1.52 14.20 0.50
N ILE A 173 0.69 15.24 0.40
CA ILE A 173 1.11 16.58 -0.04
C ILE A 173 2.10 17.19 0.96
N SER A 174 1.88 16.96 2.25
CA SER A 174 2.77 17.45 3.32
C SER A 174 4.04 16.62 3.48
N CYS A 175 4.18 15.48 2.80
CA CYS A 175 5.36 14.63 2.88
C CYS A 175 6.54 15.25 2.14
N GLU A 176 7.39 15.95 2.88
CA GLU A 176 8.63 16.57 2.37
C GLU A 176 9.61 15.57 1.75
N HIS A 177 9.51 14.30 2.13
CA HIS A 177 10.39 13.23 1.67
C HIS A 177 9.66 12.21 0.79
N GLY A 178 8.50 12.56 0.26
CA GLY A 178 7.79 11.73 -0.72
C GLY A 178 8.64 11.48 -1.96
N SER A 179 8.38 10.36 -2.64
CA SER A 179 8.95 10.11 -3.96
C SER A 179 8.42 11.13 -4.96
N GLY A 180 9.27 11.58 -5.89
CA GLY A 180 8.87 12.52 -6.94
C GLY A 180 7.71 12.01 -7.79
N GLU A 181 7.65 10.69 -8.03
CA GLU A 181 6.55 10.05 -8.76
C GLU A 181 5.20 10.21 -8.06
N VAL A 182 5.19 10.15 -6.71
CA VAL A 182 3.97 10.34 -5.92
C VAL A 182 3.52 11.79 -5.99
N GLN A 183 4.45 12.74 -6.00
CA GLN A 183 4.11 14.17 -6.13
C GLN A 183 3.53 14.50 -7.50
N VAL A 184 4.05 13.89 -8.57
CA VAL A 184 3.48 14.02 -9.92
C VAL A 184 2.06 13.44 -9.96
N ALA A 185 1.85 12.24 -9.42
CA ALA A 185 0.53 11.61 -9.38
C ALA A 185 -0.51 12.35 -8.52
N LEU A 186 -0.09 13.20 -7.58
CA LEU A 186 -0.98 14.06 -6.80
C LEU A 186 -1.32 15.38 -7.51
N SER A 187 -0.52 15.79 -8.49
CA SER A 187 -0.74 17.03 -9.26
C SER A 187 -1.55 16.81 -10.54
N ASP A 188 -1.62 15.57 -11.01
CA ASP A 188 -2.42 15.13 -12.16
C ASP A 188 -3.91 14.99 -11.80
#